data_AF-A0A1Y2HA56-F1
#
_entry.id   AF-A0A1Y2HA56-F1
#
_cell.length_a   1.000
_cell.length_b   1.000
_cell.length_c   1.000
_cell.angle_alpha   90.00
_cell.angle_beta   90.00
_cell.angle_gamma   90.00
#
_symmetry.space_group_name_H-M   'P 1'
#
loop_
_entity.id
_entity.type
_entity.pdbx_description
1 polymer ?
#
loop_
_entity_poly.entity_id
_entity_poly.type
_entity_poly.pdbx_seq_one_letter_code
_entity_poly.pdbx_strand_id
1 'polypeptide(L)' 'MARGKQKEESRLRAEKNKPKEGKSQLKDREKAMNYSCSVCRTACANYKILVQHMEAKHPKSPIPPESS' A
#
# COMPACT_ATOMS: atom_id res chain seq x y z
N MET A 1 32.39 16.70 26.39
CA MET A 1 32.53 15.89 25.15
C MET A 1 31.96 14.46 25.31
N ALA A 2 30.81 14.26 25.97
CA ALA A 2 30.21 12.92 26.18
C ALA A 2 29.12 12.56 25.14
N ARG A 3 28.49 13.57 24.51
CA ARG A 3 27.40 13.39 23.53
C ARG A 3 27.86 12.83 22.18
N GLY A 4 29.13 13.00 21.82
CA GLY A 4 29.69 12.49 20.56
C GLY A 4 29.73 10.97 20.51
N LYS A 5 30.25 10.34 21.57
CA LYS A 5 30.33 8.88 21.69
C LYS A 5 28.94 8.23 21.73
N GLN A 6 28.00 8.81 22.49
CA GLN A 6 26.62 8.31 22.49
C GLN A 6 25.97 8.40 21.10
N LYS A 7 26.16 9.49 20.37
CA LYS A 7 25.63 9.65 19.01
C LYS A 7 26.20 8.60 18.03
N GLU A 8 27.49 8.34 18.13
CA GLU A 8 28.17 7.34 17.30
C GLU A 8 27.72 5.92 17.63
N GLU A 9 27.59 5.59 18.91
CA GLU A 9 27.10 4.28 19.35
C GLU A 9 25.64 4.05 18.93
N SER A 10 24.79 5.08 19.04
CA SER A 10 23.42 5.04 18.52
C SER A 10 23.36 4.82 17.01
N ARG A 11 24.25 5.47 16.24
CA ARG A 11 24.32 5.30 14.79
C ARG A 11 24.73 3.88 14.40
N LEU A 12 25.75 3.32 15.05
CA LEU A 12 26.21 1.95 14.80
C LEU A 12 25.15 0.91 15.16
N ARG A 13 24.42 1.11 16.26
CA ARG A 13 23.28 0.25 16.63
C ARG A 13 22.14 0.33 15.60
N ALA A 14 21.83 1.52 15.09
CA ALA A 14 20.83 1.67 14.04
C ALA A 14 21.26 1.01 12.73
N GLU A 15 22.52 1.13 12.33
CA GLU A 15 23.07 0.46 11.14
C GLU A 15 23.06 -1.07 11.27
N LYS A 16 23.32 -1.62 12.46
CA LYS A 16 23.23 -3.07 12.73
C LYS A 16 21.79 -3.61 12.72
N ASN A 17 20.82 -2.80 13.14
CA ASN A 17 19.40 -3.17 13.19
C ASN A 17 18.63 -2.85 11.90
N LYS A 18 19.27 -2.23 10.90
CA LYS A 18 18.65 -2.04 9.59
C LYS A 18 18.41 -3.42 8.97
N PRO A 19 17.18 -3.70 8.49
CA PRO A 19 16.93 -4.93 7.76
C PRO A 19 17.89 -4.99 6.57
N LYS A 20 18.64 -6.10 6.45
CA LYS A 20 19.69 -6.31 5.44
C LYS A 20 19.14 -6.35 4.01
N GLU A 21 17.83 -6.48 3.87
CA GLU A 21 17.13 -6.55 2.60
C GLU A 21 15.92 -5.62 2.67
N GLY A 22 15.91 -4.59 1.83
CA GLY A 22 14.71 -3.81 1.58
C GLY A 22 13.77 -4.67 0.75
N LYS A 23 12.86 -5.42 1.38
CA LYS A 23 11.81 -6.14 0.65
C LYS A 23 11.01 -5.12 -0.16
N SER A 24 11.06 -5.24 -1.48
CA SER A 24 10.31 -4.38 -2.38
C SER A 24 8.82 -4.66 -2.19
N GLN A 25 8.09 -3.72 -1.59
CA GLN A 25 6.63 -3.83 -1.38
C GLN A 25 5.82 -3.81 -2.69
N LEU A 26 6.48 -3.72 -3.86
CA LEU A 26 5.82 -3.68 -5.17
C LEU A 26 4.94 -4.90 -5.42
N LYS A 27 5.44 -6.10 -5.15
CA LYS A 27 4.69 -7.35 -5.33
C LYS A 27 3.49 -7.47 -4.37
N ASP A 28 3.64 -6.94 -3.15
CA ASP A 28 2.55 -6.94 -2.17
C ASP A 28 1.47 -5.91 -2.53
N ARG A 29 1.86 -4.80 -3.16
CA ARG A 29 0.93 -3.79 -3.68
C ARG A 29 0.12 -4.31 -4.86
N GLU A 30 0.72 -5.07 -5.76
CA GLU A 30 -0.01 -5.74 -6.85
C GLU A 30 -1.04 -6.74 -6.31
N LYS A 31 -0.66 -7.56 -5.32
CA LYS A 31 -1.58 -8.49 -4.64
C LYS A 31 -2.68 -7.82 -3.82
N ALA A 32 -2.51 -6.55 -3.46
CA ALA A 32 -3.54 -5.79 -2.75
C ALA A 32 -4.60 -5.21 -3.70
N MET A 33 -4.34 -5.14 -5.01
CA MET A 33 -5.26 -4.61 -6.01
C MET A 33 -6.14 -5.70 -6.62
N ASN A 34 -6.97 -6.34 -5.79
CA ASN A 34 -7.82 -7.46 -6.22
C ASN A 34 -9.15 -7.01 -6.86
N TYR A 35 -9.56 -5.76 -6.63
CA TYR A 35 -10.84 -5.25 -7.13
C TYR A 35 -10.62 -4.44 -8.39
N SER A 36 -11.31 -4.75 -9.47
CA SER A 36 -11.23 -3.99 -10.72
C SER A 36 -12.59 -3.44 -11.10
N CYS A 37 -12.63 -2.21 -11.60
CA CYS A 37 -13.85 -1.63 -12.15
C CYS A 37 -14.23 -2.29 -13.48
N SER A 38 -15.47 -2.74 -13.62
CA SER A 38 -15.99 -3.33 -14.87
C SER A 38 -16.11 -2.32 -16.03
N VAL A 39 -16.27 -1.03 -15.74
CA VAL A 39 -16.51 0.03 -16.73
C VAL A 39 -15.20 0.63 -17.26
N CYS A 40 -14.27 0.98 -16.37
CA CYS A 40 -13.03 1.67 -16.74
C CYS A 40 -11.75 0.89 -16.38
N ARG A 41 -11.87 -0.33 -15.81
CA ARG A 41 -10.75 -1.21 -15.46
C ARG A 41 -9.74 -0.61 -14.47
N THR A 42 -10.14 0.43 -13.73
CA THR A 42 -9.33 0.95 -12.63
C THR A 42 -9.17 -0.11 -11.56
N ALA A 43 -7.92 -0.36 -11.15
CA ALA A 43 -7.60 -1.24 -10.03
C ALA A 43 -7.86 -0.51 -8.71
N CYS A 44 -8.66 -1.12 -7.85
CA CYS A 44 -9.05 -0.65 -6.53
C CYS A 44 -8.46 -1.58 -5.47
N ALA A 45 -7.96 -1.00 -4.38
CA ALA A 45 -7.33 -1.76 -3.30
C ALA A 45 -8.33 -2.51 -2.41
N ASN A 46 -9.59 -2.08 -2.39
CA ASN A 46 -10.65 -2.72 -1.62
C ASN A 46 -12.03 -2.41 -2.24
N TYR A 47 -13.04 -3.15 -1.81
CA TYR A 47 -14.41 -2.96 -2.29
C TYR A 47 -15.00 -1.59 -1.95
N LYS A 48 -14.70 -1.03 -0.76
CA LYS A 48 -15.19 0.30 -0.37
C LYS A 48 -14.74 1.40 -1.33
N ILE A 49 -13.49 1.34 -1.77
CA ILE A 49 -12.93 2.27 -2.76
C ILE A 49 -13.55 2.02 -4.14
N LEU A 50 -13.86 0.76 -4.48
CA LEU A 50 -14.60 0.44 -5.71
C LEU A 50 -16.01 1.04 -5.70
N VAL A 51 -16.74 0.93 -4.58
CA VAL A 51 -18.08 1.53 -4.40
C VAL A 51 -18.02 3.04 -4.56
N GLN A 52 -17.13 3.72 -3.83
CA GLN A 52 -16.94 5.16 -3.94
C GLN A 52 -16.55 5.60 -5.36
N HIS A 53 -15.72 4.80 -6.03
CA HIS A 53 -15.32 5.03 -7.42
C HIS A 53 -16.51 4.88 -8.38
N MET A 54 -17.37 3.89 -8.18
CA MET A 54 -18.58 3.67 -8.98
C MET A 54 -19.59 4.80 -8.77
N GLU A 55 -19.85 5.19 -7.53
CA GLU A 55 -20.79 6.27 -7.21
C GLU A 55 -20.35 7.61 -7.78
N ALA A 56 -19.05 7.93 -7.72
CA ALA A 56 -18.53 9.20 -8.20
C ALA A 56 -18.35 9.28 -9.72
N LYS A 57 -17.89 8.19 -10.37
CA LYS A 57 -17.54 8.21 -11.81
C LYS A 57 -18.56 7.50 -12.70
N HIS A 58 -19.34 6.58 -12.15
CA HIS A 58 -20.28 5.74 -12.89
C HIS A 58 -21.67 5.71 -12.22
N PRO A 59 -22.33 6.87 -12.00
CA PRO A 59 -23.58 6.96 -11.25
C PRO A 59 -24.77 6.21 -11.88
N LYS A 60 -24.60 5.68 -13.10
CA LYS A 60 -25.60 4.91 -13.85
C LYS A 60 -25.29 3.41 -13.96
N SER A 61 -24.11 2.97 -13.51
CA SER A 61 -23.71 1.57 -13.59
C SER A 61 -24.02 0.85 -12.29
N PRO A 62 -24.53 -0.40 -12.33
CA PRO A 62 -24.71 -1.20 -11.12
C PRO A 62 -23.35 -1.45 -10.46
N ILE A 63 -23.30 -1.26 -9.14
CA ILE A 63 -22.12 -1.58 -8.32
C ILE A 63 -21.99 -3.11 -8.30
N PRO A 64 -20.88 -3.69 -8.80
CA PRO A 64 -20.71 -5.13 -8.82
C PRO A 64 -20.64 -5.68 -7.38
N PRO A 65 -21.31 -6.79 -7.03
CA PRO A 65 -21.27 -7.37 -5.68
C PRO A 65 -19.91 -8.01 -5.35
N GLU A 66 -19.58 -8.13 -4.05
CA GLU A 66 -18.32 -8.67 -3.48
C GLU A 66 -18.06 -10.18 -3.72
N SER A 67 -18.60 -10.78 -4.78
CA SER A 67 -18.43 -12.20 -5.07
C SER A 67 -17.60 -12.42 -6.32
N SER A 68 -16.29 -12.16 -6.24
CA SER A 68 -15.24 -12.77 -7.07
C SER A 68 -13.90 -12.69 -6.36
#